data_AF-A0AAV5CF11-F1
#
_entry.id   AF-A0AAV5CF11-F1
#
_cell.length_a   1.000
_cell.length_b   1.000
_cell.length_c   1.000
_cell.angle_alpha   90.00
_cell.angle_beta   90.00
_cell.angle_gamma   90.00
#
_symmetry.space_group_name_H-M   'P 1'
#
loop_
_entity.id
_entity.type
_entity.pdbx_description
1 polymer ?
#
loop_
_entity_poly.entity_id
_entity_poly.type
_entity_poly.pdbx_seq_one_letter_code
_entity_poly.pdbx_strand_id
1 'polypeptide(L)'
;MASTGVEDERVRQESGEEEEDDVPQLSAAALEALKEFLAEQQGAEPDAGEGESRVELVAEDWRLSQFWYDDRTARTLVEEVIRLASPSAGTGAAGAVACIACPTLYAYLKKTDPGVPAQLLEYDARFEQYGGDFTFYDYNRPEELPPSLKHAYRVVVADPPYLVWVGCY
;
A
#
# COMPACT_ATOMS: atom_id res chain seq x y z
N MET A 1 -71.56 -11.72 -56.33
CA MET A 1 -71.56 -11.30 -54.92
C MET A 1 -71.12 -12.48 -54.07
N ALA A 2 -69.90 -12.41 -53.54
CA ALA A 2 -69.44 -12.96 -52.26
C ALA A 2 -67.91 -12.79 -52.28
N SER A 3 -67.45 -11.78 -51.54
CA SER A 3 -66.09 -11.27 -51.53
C SER A 3 -65.22 -12.08 -50.58
N THR A 4 -63.99 -12.34 -51.03
CA THR A 4 -62.72 -12.55 -50.32
C THR A 4 -62.69 -12.37 -48.80
N GLY A 5 -62.14 -13.37 -48.10
CA GLY A 5 -61.77 -13.29 -46.68
C GLY A 5 -60.26 -13.45 -46.46
N VAL A 6 -59.71 -12.48 -45.72
CA VAL A 6 -58.69 -12.56 -44.64
C VAL A 6 -57.21 -12.87 -44.98
N GLU A 7 -56.45 -11.77 -45.12
CA GLU A 7 -55.22 -11.34 -44.42
C GLU A 7 -54.36 -12.37 -43.63
N ASP A 8 -53.04 -12.35 -43.84
CA ASP A 8 -52.04 -12.41 -42.74
C ASP A 8 -50.69 -11.83 -43.24
N GLU A 9 -50.54 -10.51 -43.13
CA GLU A 9 -49.25 -9.82 -43.23
C GLU A 9 -48.70 -9.70 -41.80
N ARG A 10 -47.84 -10.63 -41.40
CA ARG A 10 -47.15 -10.56 -40.10
C ARG A 10 -45.83 -9.84 -40.23
N VAL A 11 -45.91 -8.52 -40.08
CA VAL A 11 -44.83 -7.71 -39.49
C VAL A 11 -44.64 -8.20 -38.06
N ARG A 12 -43.50 -8.81 -37.75
CA ARG A 12 -43.06 -8.99 -36.36
C ARG A 12 -42.22 -7.77 -35.99
N GLN A 13 -42.83 -6.92 -35.17
CA GLN A 13 -42.18 -5.88 -34.39
C GLN A 13 -41.12 -6.47 -33.44
N GLU A 14 -40.11 -5.65 -33.18
CA GLU A 14 -38.98 -5.82 -32.29
C GLU A 14 -39.38 -6.14 -30.85
N SER A 15 -38.59 -6.99 -30.18
CA SER A 15 -38.37 -6.93 -28.74
C SER A 15 -36.88 -7.15 -28.49
N GLY A 16 -36.13 -6.04 -28.46
CA GLY A 16 -34.83 -6.02 -27.81
C GLY A 16 -35.07 -6.17 -26.32
N GLU A 17 -34.99 -7.40 -25.84
CA GLU A 17 -34.81 -7.69 -24.42
C GLU A 17 -33.29 -7.71 -24.21
N GLU A 18 -32.75 -6.58 -23.78
CA GLU A 18 -31.43 -6.55 -23.15
C GLU A 18 -31.56 -7.36 -21.86
N GLU A 19 -31.10 -8.62 -21.88
CA GLU A 19 -31.00 -9.46 -20.69
C GLU A 19 -29.97 -8.86 -19.72
N GLU A 20 -30.42 -7.91 -18.91
CA GLU A 20 -29.73 -7.36 -17.74
C GLU A 20 -29.84 -8.33 -16.53
N ASP A 21 -29.89 -9.64 -16.77
CA ASP A 21 -30.28 -10.65 -15.78
C ASP A 21 -29.17 -11.65 -15.47
N ASP A 22 -27.99 -11.17 -15.10
CA ASP A 22 -27.04 -11.97 -14.31
C ASP A 22 -25.90 -11.13 -13.69
N VAL A 23 -26.21 -9.95 -13.13
CA VAL A 23 -25.25 -9.29 -12.23
C VAL A 23 -25.42 -9.91 -10.84
N PRO A 24 -24.40 -10.61 -10.29
CA PRO A 24 -24.53 -11.24 -8.98
C PRO A 24 -24.84 -10.19 -7.91
N GLN A 25 -25.96 -10.37 -7.20
CA GLN A 25 -26.34 -9.50 -6.09
C GLN A 25 -26.02 -10.16 -4.75
N LEU A 26 -25.61 -9.35 -3.77
CA LEU A 26 -25.47 -9.80 -2.40
C LEU A 26 -26.84 -10.18 -1.83
N SER A 27 -26.88 -11.25 -1.03
CA SER A 27 -28.08 -11.57 -0.26
C SER A 27 -28.39 -10.44 0.73
N ALA A 28 -29.67 -10.25 1.09
CA ALA A 28 -30.06 -9.21 2.03
C ALA A 28 -29.28 -9.29 3.37
N ALA A 29 -29.04 -10.51 3.85
CA ALA A 29 -28.25 -10.74 5.05
C ALA A 29 -26.77 -10.33 4.88
N ALA A 30 -26.17 -10.63 3.73
CA ALA A 30 -24.78 -10.23 3.44
C ALA A 30 -24.65 -8.71 3.28
N LEU A 31 -25.65 -8.07 2.66
CA LEU A 31 -25.67 -6.62 2.46
C LEU A 31 -25.83 -5.87 3.79
N GLU A 32 -26.67 -6.36 4.70
CA GLU A 32 -26.80 -5.78 6.05
C GLU A 32 -25.52 -5.98 6.89
N ALA A 33 -24.93 -7.18 6.87
CA ALA A 33 -23.66 -7.43 7.55
C ALA A 33 -22.53 -6.52 7.03
N LEU A 34 -22.50 -6.26 5.71
CA LEU A 34 -21.54 -5.33 5.12
C LEU A 34 -21.78 -3.88 5.56
N LYS A 35 -23.04 -3.43 5.65
CA LYS A 35 -23.37 -2.09 6.15
C LYS A 35 -22.96 -1.91 7.62
N GLU A 36 -23.24 -2.90 8.46
CA GLU A 36 -22.85 -2.89 9.87
C GLU A 36 -21.32 -2.76 10.00
N PHE A 37 -20.57 -3.60 9.28
CA PHE A 37 -19.11 -3.55 9.25
C PHE A 37 -18.54 -2.20 8.76
N LEU A 38 -19.12 -1.62 7.70
CA LEU A 38 -18.69 -0.31 7.19
C LEU A 38 -18.99 0.82 8.17
N ALA A 39 -20.09 0.73 8.93
CA ALA A 39 -20.44 1.69 9.97
C ALA A 39 -19.47 1.59 11.18
N GLU A 40 -19.09 0.37 11.56
CA GLU A 40 -18.10 0.13 12.61
C GLU A 40 -16.72 0.70 12.24
N GLN A 41 -16.27 0.52 11.00
CA GLN A 41 -14.99 1.10 10.54
C GLN A 41 -14.98 2.63 10.51
N GLN A 42 -16.13 3.27 10.26
CA GLN A 42 -16.25 4.73 10.30
C GLN A 42 -16.32 5.28 11.74
N GLY A 43 -16.67 4.44 12.71
CA GLY A 43 -16.73 4.79 14.13
C GLY A 43 -15.49 4.40 14.95
N ALA A 44 -14.62 3.56 14.39
CA ALA A 44 -13.34 3.18 15.00
C ALA A 44 -12.30 4.29 14.76
N GLU A 45 -12.41 5.38 15.52
CA GLU A 45 -11.23 6.20 15.83
C GLU A 45 -10.12 5.27 16.35
N PRO A 46 -8.85 5.45 15.93
CA PRO A 46 -7.77 4.64 16.47
C PRO A 46 -7.78 4.78 17.98
N ASP A 47 -7.79 3.65 18.68
CA ASP A 47 -7.65 3.56 20.13
C ASP A 47 -6.44 4.41 20.54
N ALA A 48 -6.72 5.65 20.95
CA ALA A 48 -5.77 6.60 21.50
C ALA A 48 -5.45 6.13 22.92
N GLY A 49 -4.80 4.97 23.00
CA GLY A 49 -4.12 4.52 24.19
C GLY A 49 -3.03 5.53 24.51
N GLU A 50 -3.30 6.37 25.50
CA GLU A 50 -2.41 7.33 26.10
C GLU A 50 -1.04 6.70 26.37
N GLY A 51 -0.07 7.07 25.54
CA GLY A 51 1.31 6.67 25.68
C GLY A 51 2.11 7.35 24.58
N GLU A 52 2.80 8.43 24.93
CA GLU A 52 3.65 9.28 24.08
C GLU A 52 4.77 8.53 23.30
N SER A 53 4.77 7.19 23.33
CA SER A 53 5.81 6.30 22.85
C SER A 53 5.43 5.40 21.67
N ARG A 54 4.15 5.25 21.26
CA ARG A 54 3.83 4.46 20.04
C ARG A 54 4.14 5.22 18.76
N VAL A 55 4.72 4.54 17.77
CA VAL A 55 4.93 5.09 16.43
C VAL A 55 3.60 5.00 15.69
N GLU A 56 3.07 6.12 15.24
CA GLU A 56 1.85 6.15 14.44
C GLU A 56 2.19 5.76 13.00
N LEU A 57 1.69 4.60 12.58
CA LEU A 57 1.78 4.12 11.20
C LEU A 57 0.41 4.26 10.54
N VAL A 58 0.40 4.41 9.22
CA VAL A 58 -0.83 4.29 8.43
C VAL A 58 -1.42 2.90 8.59
N ALA A 59 -2.73 2.74 8.42
CA ALA A 59 -3.36 1.43 8.44
C ALA A 59 -2.77 0.53 7.32
N GLU A 60 -2.56 -0.75 7.63
CA GLU A 60 -2.05 -1.76 6.69
C GLU A 60 -2.96 -1.88 5.46
N ASP A 61 -2.40 -1.83 4.25
CA ASP A 61 -3.09 -2.22 3.02
C ASP A 61 -2.65 -3.63 2.62
N TRP A 62 -3.53 -4.61 2.86
CA TRP A 62 -3.30 -6.01 2.54
C TRP A 62 -3.07 -6.26 1.04
N ARG A 63 -3.61 -5.41 0.15
CA ARG A 63 -3.39 -5.54 -1.30
C ARG A 63 -1.97 -5.19 -1.70
N LEU A 64 -1.32 -4.34 -0.91
CA LEU A 64 0.09 -3.98 -1.06
C LEU A 64 1.00 -4.94 -0.28
N SER A 65 0.43 -5.95 0.40
CA SER A 65 1.18 -6.88 1.26
C SER A 65 1.97 -6.14 2.35
N GLN A 66 1.39 -5.07 2.91
CA GLN A 66 1.98 -4.30 3.99
C GLN A 66 1.72 -4.96 5.34
N PHE A 67 2.78 -5.30 6.06
CA PHE A 67 2.72 -5.83 7.42
C PHE A 67 3.67 -5.04 8.31
N TRP A 68 3.17 -4.52 9.43
CA TRP A 68 3.99 -3.72 10.32
C TRP A 68 4.77 -4.59 11.29
N TYR A 69 6.04 -4.24 11.50
CA TYR A 69 6.86 -4.91 12.49
C TYR A 69 6.27 -4.70 13.88
N ASP A 70 6.38 -5.74 14.72
CA ASP A 70 6.15 -5.55 16.14
C ASP A 70 7.20 -4.59 16.73
N ASP A 71 6.85 -4.00 17.87
CA ASP A 71 7.65 -2.97 18.52
C ASP A 71 9.06 -3.44 18.91
N ARG A 72 9.22 -4.71 19.30
CA ARG A 72 10.54 -5.28 19.65
C ARG A 72 11.39 -5.40 18.41
N THR A 73 10.84 -5.96 17.33
CA THR A 73 11.54 -6.13 16.05
C THR A 73 11.96 -4.77 15.49
N ALA A 74 11.05 -3.80 15.44
CA ALA A 74 11.35 -2.46 14.94
C ALA A 74 12.49 -1.77 15.72
N ARG A 75 12.45 -1.80 17.06
CA ARG A 75 13.50 -1.20 17.90
C ARG A 75 14.85 -1.87 17.71
N THR A 76 14.90 -3.20 17.70
CA THR A 76 16.15 -3.94 17.48
C THR A 76 16.76 -3.63 16.10
N LEU A 77 15.93 -3.53 15.05
CA LEU A 77 16.42 -3.15 13.72
C LEU A 77 16.95 -1.72 13.68
N VAL A 78 16.25 -0.77 14.32
CA VAL A 78 16.70 0.63 14.41
C VAL A 78 18.05 0.74 15.12
N GLU A 79 18.23 0.08 16.26
CA GLU A 79 19.49 0.09 17.00
C GLU A 79 20.66 -0.40 16.13
N GLU A 80 20.47 -1.48 15.39
CA GLU A 80 21.49 -2.01 14.47
C GLU A 80 21.75 -1.07 13.29
N VAL A 81 20.71 -0.47 12.71
CA VAL A 81 20.84 0.49 11.62
C VAL A 81 21.61 1.73 12.07
N ILE A 82 21.30 2.29 13.25
CA ILE A 82 22.02 3.44 13.81
C ILE A 82 23.49 3.08 14.06
N ARG A 83 23.75 1.89 14.63
CA ARG A 83 25.12 1.41 14.87
C ARG A 83 25.91 1.27 13.57
N LEU A 84 25.27 0.78 12.50
CA LEU A 84 25.90 0.63 11.18
C LEU A 84 26.07 1.96 10.46
N ALA A 85 25.10 2.87 10.54
CA ALA A 85 25.11 4.19 9.93
C ALA A 85 26.11 5.14 10.62
N SER A 86 26.36 4.93 11.91
CA SER A 86 27.34 5.69 12.68
C SER A 86 28.75 5.56 12.08
N PRO A 87 29.54 6.64 12.08
CA PRO A 87 30.91 6.60 11.58
C PRO A 87 31.75 5.65 12.44
N SER A 88 32.48 4.74 11.80
CA SER A 88 33.58 4.05 12.47
C SER A 88 34.72 5.06 12.68
N ALA A 89 35.50 4.90 13.75
CA ALA A 89 36.65 5.75 14.04
C ALA A 89 37.65 5.74 12.84
N GLY A 90 37.51 6.70 11.92
CA GLY A 90 38.31 6.81 10.70
C GLY A 90 37.58 7.28 9.44
N THR A 91 36.25 7.19 9.36
CA THR A 91 35.46 7.63 8.19
C THR A 91 34.57 8.82 8.58
N GLY A 92 35.01 10.04 8.30
CA GLY A 92 34.53 11.30 8.89
C GLY A 92 33.11 11.79 8.54
N ALA A 93 32.10 10.95 8.41
CA ALA A 93 30.69 11.33 8.42
C ALA A 93 29.77 10.13 8.71
N ALA A 94 28.62 10.35 9.37
CA ALA A 94 27.55 9.36 9.43
C ALA A 94 27.02 9.08 8.03
N GLY A 95 26.73 7.81 7.72
CA GLY A 95 26.20 7.42 6.43
C GLY A 95 24.68 7.47 6.39
N ALA A 96 24.12 7.79 5.22
CA ALA A 96 22.67 7.78 5.01
C ALA A 96 22.11 6.36 4.94
N VAL A 97 20.84 6.21 5.30
CA VAL A 97 20.06 4.96 5.28
C VAL A 97 19.01 5.00 4.18
N ALA A 98 18.88 3.94 3.40
CA ALA A 98 17.71 3.74 2.52
C ALA A 98 16.82 2.63 3.08
N CYS A 99 15.55 2.93 3.26
CA CYS A 99 14.49 2.01 3.65
C CYS A 99 13.64 1.70 2.41
N ILE A 100 13.76 0.50 1.84
CA ILE A 100 13.00 0.08 0.64
C ILE A 100 11.84 -0.80 1.06
N ALA A 101 10.61 -0.37 0.80
CA ALA A 101 9.38 -1.06 1.17
C ALA A 101 9.28 -1.44 2.67
N CYS A 102 10.02 -0.74 3.54
CA CYS A 102 10.02 -0.99 4.99
C CYS A 102 9.66 0.25 5.81
N PRO A 103 8.43 0.80 5.64
CA PRO A 103 8.01 2.05 6.28
C PRO A 103 8.02 1.97 7.81
N THR A 104 7.79 0.79 8.41
CA THR A 104 7.89 0.62 9.87
C THR A 104 9.28 0.97 10.38
N LEU A 105 10.34 0.52 9.70
CA LEU A 105 11.72 0.85 10.07
C LEU A 105 11.98 2.35 9.98
N TYR A 106 11.54 2.99 8.89
CA TYR A 106 11.71 4.42 8.68
C TYR A 106 11.05 5.23 9.80
N ALA A 107 9.80 4.93 10.14
CA ALA A 107 9.06 5.65 11.16
C ALA A 107 9.69 5.49 12.55
N TYR A 108 10.09 4.27 12.92
CA TYR A 108 10.82 4.02 14.17
C TYR A 108 12.20 4.72 14.17
N LEU A 109 12.94 4.70 13.06
CA LEU A 109 14.24 5.35 12.95
C LEU A 109 14.11 6.86 13.17
N LYS A 110 13.16 7.52 12.50
CA LYS A 110 12.91 8.95 12.66
C LYS A 110 12.41 9.32 14.05
N LYS A 111 11.68 8.42 14.72
CA LYS A 111 11.28 8.63 16.12
C LYS A 111 12.45 8.49 17.10
N THR A 112 13.34 7.52 16.88
CA THR A 112 14.48 7.25 17.77
C THR A 112 15.62 8.24 17.58
N ASP A 113 15.98 8.57 16.34
CA ASP A 113 17.02 9.53 16.01
C ASP A 113 16.67 10.30 14.72
N PRO A 114 15.97 11.45 14.85
CA PRO A 114 15.62 12.31 13.72
C PRO A 114 16.84 12.83 12.93
N GLY A 115 18.03 12.81 13.54
CA GLY A 115 19.27 13.31 12.94
C GLY A 115 19.89 12.35 11.93
N VAL A 116 19.47 11.07 11.91
CA VAL A 116 19.95 10.09 10.94
C VAL A 116 19.36 10.42 9.56
N PRO A 117 20.22 10.69 8.54
CA PRO A 117 19.73 10.88 7.18
C PRO A 117 19.15 9.56 6.67
N ALA A 118 17.85 9.56 6.32
CA ALA A 118 17.16 8.38 5.85
C ALA A 118 16.17 8.72 4.74
N GLN A 119 16.07 7.84 3.75
CA GLN A 119 15.11 7.93 2.64
C GLN A 119 14.22 6.70 2.67
N LEU A 120 12.90 6.89 2.61
CA LEU A 120 11.93 5.85 2.35
C LEU A 120 11.64 5.75 0.85
N LEU A 121 11.82 4.55 0.30
CA LEU A 121 11.43 4.17 -1.05
C LEU A 121 10.20 3.27 -0.94
N GLU A 122 9.03 3.77 -1.35
CA GLU A 122 7.75 3.07 -1.18
C GLU A 122 6.83 3.29 -2.40
N TYR A 123 6.02 2.29 -2.69
CA TYR A 123 4.95 2.35 -3.68
C TYR A 123 3.71 3.07 -3.14
N ASP A 124 3.46 2.98 -1.83
CA ASP A 124 2.29 3.60 -1.22
C ASP A 124 2.43 5.13 -1.09
N ALA A 125 1.69 5.87 -1.91
CA ALA A 125 1.70 7.34 -1.95
C ALA A 125 1.23 8.00 -0.64
N ARG A 126 0.61 7.28 0.29
CA ARG A 126 0.27 7.84 1.61
C ARG A 126 1.52 8.31 2.37
N PHE A 127 2.68 7.73 2.08
CA PHE A 127 3.96 8.13 2.68
C PHE A 127 4.58 9.40 2.07
N GLU A 128 3.97 10.01 1.05
CA GLU A 128 4.36 11.34 0.54
C GLU A 128 4.31 12.42 1.64
N GLN A 129 3.57 12.19 2.73
CA GLN A 129 3.57 13.04 3.92
C GLN A 129 4.97 13.25 4.54
N TYR A 130 5.93 12.37 4.26
CA TYR A 130 7.32 12.53 4.71
C TYR A 130 8.14 13.51 3.85
N GLY A 131 7.55 14.07 2.80
CA GLY A 131 8.15 15.13 1.99
C GLY A 131 9.45 14.69 1.32
N GLY A 132 10.55 15.43 1.55
CA GLY A 132 11.84 15.18 0.91
C GLY A 132 12.47 13.81 1.25
N ASP A 133 12.04 13.19 2.35
CA ASP A 133 12.52 11.88 2.78
C ASP A 133 11.73 10.72 2.14
N PHE A 134 10.75 11.00 1.27
CA PHE A 134 10.02 10.00 0.48
C PHE A 134 10.45 10.00 -1.00
N THR A 135 10.58 8.79 -1.57
CA THR A 135 10.74 8.56 -3.00
C THR A 135 9.74 7.49 -3.42
N PHE A 136 8.87 7.81 -4.40
CA PHE A 136 8.00 6.79 -4.99
C PHE A 136 8.84 5.70 -5.66
N TYR A 137 8.57 4.44 -5.32
CA TYR A 137 9.32 3.29 -5.81
C TYR A 137 8.39 2.18 -6.28
N ASP A 138 8.46 1.86 -7.56
CA ASP A 138 7.76 0.72 -8.16
C ASP A 138 8.72 -0.46 -8.30
N TYR A 139 8.48 -1.51 -7.52
CA TYR A 139 9.29 -2.73 -7.54
C TYR A 139 9.37 -3.38 -8.93
N ASN A 140 8.36 -3.21 -9.79
CA ASN A 140 8.38 -3.74 -11.17
C ASN A 140 9.36 -2.98 -12.07
N ARG A 141 9.79 -1.79 -11.66
CA ARG A 141 10.73 -0.92 -12.37
C ARG A 141 11.87 -0.53 -11.43
N PRO A 142 12.66 -1.51 -10.93
CA PRO A 142 13.60 -1.30 -9.84
C PRO A 142 14.76 -0.35 -10.20
N GLU A 143 14.99 -0.08 -11.49
CA GLU A 143 16.02 0.82 -11.99
C GLU A 143 15.54 2.27 -12.20
N GLU A 144 14.23 2.54 -12.12
CA GLU A 144 13.65 3.89 -12.26
C GLU A 144 13.83 4.71 -10.98
N LEU A 145 15.08 4.94 -10.58
CA LEU A 145 15.45 5.69 -9.39
C LEU A 145 16.09 7.05 -9.74
N PRO A 146 15.86 8.10 -8.92
CA PRO A 146 16.56 9.37 -9.10
C PRO A 146 18.10 9.18 -9.06
N PRO A 147 18.86 9.77 -10.01
CA PRO A 147 20.31 9.61 -10.04
C PRO A 147 21.05 10.02 -8.76
N SER A 148 20.45 10.94 -7.98
CA SER A 148 20.96 11.40 -6.69
C SER A 148 21.06 10.29 -5.64
N LEU A 149 20.27 9.21 -5.77
CA LEU A 149 20.26 8.10 -4.82
C LEU A 149 21.44 7.13 -5.03
N LYS A 150 22.10 7.19 -6.19
CA LYS A 150 23.17 6.27 -6.55
C LYS A 150 24.42 6.51 -5.71
N HIS A 151 24.92 5.46 -5.06
CA HIS A 151 26.08 5.52 -4.15
C HIS A 151 25.91 6.49 -2.96
N ALA A 152 24.69 6.89 -2.63
CA ALA A 152 24.41 7.86 -1.57
C ALA A 152 24.27 7.23 -0.18
N TYR A 153 23.97 5.92 -0.11
CA TYR A 153 23.61 5.24 1.12
C TYR A 153 24.70 4.30 1.60
N ARG A 154 24.90 4.29 2.92
CA ARG A 154 25.81 3.37 3.61
C ARG A 154 25.09 2.09 4.03
N VAL A 155 23.83 2.21 4.42
CA VAL A 155 22.97 1.10 4.82
C VAL A 155 21.74 1.11 3.94
N VAL A 156 21.40 -0.05 3.37
CA VAL A 156 20.15 -0.26 2.66
C VAL A 156 19.43 -1.42 3.33
N VAL A 157 18.20 -1.20 3.77
CA VAL A 157 17.32 -2.24 4.30
C VAL A 157 16.15 -2.35 3.35
N ALA A 158 15.81 -3.57 2.94
CA ALA A 158 14.71 -3.83 2.03
C ALA A 158 13.80 -4.91 2.63
N ASP A 159 12.49 -4.66 2.58
CA ASP A 159 11.44 -5.63 2.94
C ASP A 159 10.36 -5.64 1.84
N PRO A 160 10.68 -6.12 0.63
CA PRO A 160 9.75 -6.09 -0.48
C PRO A 160 8.56 -7.04 -0.25
N PRO A 161 7.39 -6.77 -0.88
CA PRO A 161 6.25 -7.69 -0.84
C PRO A 161 6.62 -9.05 -1.45
N TYR A 162 5.78 -10.07 -1.21
CA TYR A 162 6.04 -11.44 -1.68
C TYR A 162 6.48 -11.48 -3.15
N LEU A 163 7.63 -12.12 -3.38
CA LEU A 163 8.19 -12.32 -4.71
C LEU A 163 7.33 -13.32 -5.48
N VAL A 164 6.47 -12.84 -6.38
CA VAL A 164 5.98 -13.66 -7.48
C VAL A 164 7.04 -13.66 -8.57
N TRP A 165 7.48 -14.85 -8.99
CA TRP A 165 8.43 -15.00 -10.09
C TRP A 165 7.79 -14.40 -11.36
N VAL A 166 8.15 -13.17 -11.72
CA VAL A 166 7.83 -12.63 -13.04
C VAL A 166 8.83 -13.26 -13.99
N GLY A 167 8.45 -14.41 -14.54
CA GLY A 167 9.24 -15.09 -15.55
C GLY A 167 9.48 -14.14 -16.73
N CYS A 168 10.75 -13.82 -16.99
CA CYS A 168 11.16 -13.25 -18.25
C CYS A 168 10.79 -14.24 -19.36
N TYR A 169 9.80 -13.91 -20.20
CA TYR A 169 9.60 -14.52 -21.51
C TYR A 169 10.42 -13.77 -22.55
#